data_AF-A0A2D6G2U9-F1
#
_entry.id   AF-A0A2D6G2U9-F1
#
_cell.length_a   1.000
_cell.length_b   1.000
_cell.length_c   1.000
_cell.angle_alpha   90.00
_cell.angle_beta   90.00
_cell.angle_gamma   90.00
#
_symmetry.space_group_name_H-M   'P 1'
#
loop_
_entity.id
_entity.type
_entity.pdbx_description
1 polymer ?
#
loop_
_entity_poly.entity_id
_entity_poly.type
_entity_poly.pdbx_seq_one_letter_code
_entity_poly.pdbx_strand_id
1 'polypeptide(L)' 'MKKYDYQTCLRLPIVLKDEMTTICDEYHINESDLMRKAIVQFVQTINANPTDTLFSKSNSPQNLNL' A
#
# COMPACT_ATOMS: atom_id res chain seq x y z
N MET A 1 -5.52 -9.92 18.70
CA MET A 1 -5.17 -9.73 17.27
C MET A 1 -5.96 -10.71 16.43
N LYS A 2 -6.68 -10.22 15.41
CA LYS A 2 -7.32 -11.08 14.41
C LYS A 2 -6.22 -11.69 13.54
N LYS A 3 -6.23 -13.02 13.37
CA LYS A 3 -5.31 -13.72 12.48
C LYS A 3 -5.83 -13.61 11.05
N TYR A 4 -4.92 -13.33 10.12
CA TYR A 4 -5.19 -13.27 8.69
C TYR A 4 -4.30 -14.29 7.99
N ASP A 5 -4.85 -15.01 7.02
CA ASP A 5 -4.17 -16.15 6.38
C ASP A 5 -3.13 -15.73 5.34
N TYR A 6 -3.21 -14.49 4.85
CA TYR A 6 -2.34 -13.96 3.80
C TYR A 6 -1.41 -12.88 4.34
N GLN A 7 -0.13 -12.97 3.98
CA GLN A 7 0.91 -11.99 4.30
C GLN A 7 1.52 -11.44 3.01
N THR A 8 1.88 -10.16 3.03
CA THR A 8 2.57 -9.48 1.92
C THR A 8 3.80 -8.78 2.45
N CYS A 9 4.93 -8.91 1.74
CA CYS A 9 6.15 -8.16 2.02
C CYS A 9 6.20 -6.92 1.14
N LEU A 10 6.48 -5.76 1.74
CA LEU A 10 6.53 -4.47 1.03
C LEU A 10 7.94 -3.88 1.12
N ARG A 11 8.42 -3.28 0.03
CA ARG A 11 9.62 -2.44 0.02
C ARG A 11 9.17 -0.99 0.08
N LEU A 12 9.61 -0.25 1.10
CA LEU A 12 9.21 1.13 1.36
C LEU A 12 10.43 2.05 1.42
N PRO A 13 10.31 3.32 0.97
CA PRO A 13 11.30 4.35 1.27
C PRO A 13 11.43 4.56 2.78
N ILE A 14 12.63 4.93 3.24
CA ILE A 14 12.90 5.15 4.68
C ILE A 14 11.99 6.20 5.29
N VAL A 15 11.77 7.30 4.57
CA VAL A 15 10.91 8.42 5.01
C VAL A 15 9.49 7.94 5.31
N LEU A 16 8.89 7.18 4.39
CA LEU A 16 7.54 6.65 4.56
C LEU A 16 7.45 5.68 5.73
N LYS A 17 8.46 4.82 5.89
CA LYS A 17 8.52 3.86 6.99
C LYS A 17 8.62 4.59 8.34
N ASP A 18 9.42 5.64 8.44
CA ASP A 18 9.58 6.41 9.68
C ASP A 18 8.33 7.25 10.02
N GLU A 19 7.66 7.83 9.02
CA GLU A 19 6.36 8.49 9.20
C GLU A 19 5.29 7.52 9.70
N MET A 20 5.21 6.33 9.09
CA MET A 20 4.29 5.27 9.52
C MET A 20 4.57 4.83 10.96
N THR A 21 5.83 4.60 11.31
CA THR A 21 6.21 4.22 12.68
C THR A 21 5.83 5.30 13.67
N THR A 22 6.08 6.58 13.35
CA THR A 22 5.70 7.72 14.21
C THR A 22 4.19 7.74 14.51
N ILE A 23 3.36 7.57 13.48
CA ILE A 23 1.90 7.50 13.63
C ILE A 23 1.49 6.30 14.49
N CYS A 24 2.11 5.13 14.26
CA CYS A 24 1.79 3.92 15.00
C CYS A 24 2.14 4.06 16.49
N ASP A 25 3.28 4.68 16.81
CA ASP A 25 3.73 4.91 18.17
C ASP A 25 2.85 5.95 18.89
N GLU A 26 2.53 7.07 18.23
CA GLU A 26 1.71 8.14 18.81
C GLU A 26 0.30 7.63 19.17
N TYR A 27 -0.35 6.95 18.24
CA TYR A 27 -1.73 6.50 18.41
C TYR A 27 -1.85 5.07 18.94
N HIS A 28 -0.73 4.42 19.28
CA HIS A 28 -0.68 3.03 19.75
C HIS A 28 -1.38 2.05 18.79
N ILE A 29 -1.19 2.27 17.49
CA ILE A 29 -1.79 1.48 16.41
C ILE A 29 -0.80 0.41 15.96
N ASN A 30 -1.29 -0.79 15.67
CA ASN A 30 -0.48 -1.83 15.05
C ASN A 30 -0.19 -1.50 13.58
N GLU A 31 1.08 -1.57 13.17
CA GLU A 31 1.50 -1.27 11.78
C GLU A 31 0.73 -2.10 10.73
N SER A 32 0.46 -3.38 11.00
CA SER A 32 -0.31 -4.22 10.08
C SER A 32 -1.77 -3.79 10.00
N ASP A 33 -2.33 -3.22 11.06
CA ASP A 33 -3.68 -2.67 11.05
C ASP A 33 -3.75 -1.35 10.28
N LEU A 34 -2.77 -0.47 10.47
CA LEU A 34 -2.65 0.77 9.68
C LEU A 34 -2.58 0.45 8.19
N MET A 35 -1.67 -0.46 7.79
CA MET A 35 -1.49 -0.84 6.39
C MET A 35 -2.73 -1.51 5.80
N ARG A 36 -3.39 -2.40 6.56
CA ARG A 36 -4.61 -3.04 6.09
C ARG A 36 -5.72 -2.02 5.85
N LYS A 37 -5.90 -1.05 6.76
CA LYS A 37 -6.90 0.01 6.59
C LYS A 37 -6.60 0.88 5.39
N ALA A 38 -5.34 1.29 5.21
CA ALA A 38 -4.92 2.09 4.06
C ALA A 38 -5.21 1.35 2.74
N ILE A 39 -4.88 0.06 2.65
CA ILE A 39 -5.16 -0.77 1.47
C ILE A 39 -6.68 -0.91 1.23
N VAL A 40 -7.48 -1.16 2.28
CA VAL A 40 -8.95 -1.26 2.16
C VAL A 40 -9.55 0.03 1.63
N GLN A 41 -9.17 1.18 2.21
CA GLN A 41 -9.64 2.48 1.75
C GLN A 41 -9.26 2.73 0.30
N PHE A 42 -8.01 2.45 -0.05
CA PHE A 42 -7.52 2.63 -1.42
C PHE A 42 -8.26 1.75 -2.43
N VAL A 43 -8.46 0.46 -2.14
CA VAL A 43 -9.23 -0.46 -2.99
C VAL A 43 -10.69 0.00 -3.14
N GLN A 44 -11.31 0.47 -2.06
CA GLN A 44 -12.68 1.01 -2.10
C GLN A 44 -12.76 2.26 -2.98
N THR A 45 -11.80 3.18 -2.87
CA THR A 45 -11.73 4.38 -3.72
C THR A 45 -11.57 4.00 -5.20
N ILE A 46 -10.70 3.04 -5.52
CA ILE A 46 -10.53 2.56 -6.91
C ILE A 46 -11.82 1.95 -7.45
N ASN A 47 -12.49 1.10 -6.67
CA ASN A 47 -13.72 0.45 -7.10
C ASN A 47 -14.87 1.45 -7.28
N ALA A 48 -14.88 2.53 -6.52
CA ALA A 48 -15.86 3.62 -6.66
C ALA A 48 -15.56 4.52 -7.87
N ASN A 49 -14.28 4.82 -8.14
CA ASN A 49 -13.84 5.73 -9.21
C ASN A 49 -12.68 5.11 -10.03
N PRO A 50 -12.97 4.22 -11.00
CA PRO A 50 -11.93 3.50 -11.75
C PRO A 50 -10.97 4.41 -12.54
N THR A 51 -11.45 5.59 -12.96
CA THR A 51 -10.72 6.53 -13.83
C THR A 51 -9.70 7.39 -13.08
N ASP A 52 -9.78 7.47 -11.74
CA ASP A 52 -8.81 8.21 -10.91
C ASP A 52 -7.49 7.44 -10.71
N THR A 53 -7.37 6.26 -11.33
CA THR A 53 -6.16 5.45 -11.24
C THR A 53 -5.11 5.92 -12.24
N LEU A 54 -4.25 6.85 -11.80
CA LEU A 54 -2.98 7.22 -12.45
C LEU A 54 -1.93 6.08 -12.43
N PHE A 55 -2.34 4.82 -12.59
CA PHE A 55 -1.45 3.67 -12.75
C PHE A 55 -1.50 3.06 -14.17
N SER A 56 -2.26 3.64 -15.11
CA SER A 56 -2.31 3.16 -16.51
C SER A 56 -1.15 3.63 -17.40
N LYS A 57 -0.16 4.38 -16.89
CA LYS A 57 0.97 4.89 -17.71
C LYS A 57 2.37 4.74 -17.13
N SER A 58 2.61 3.72 -16.30
CA SER A 58 3.98 3.33 -15.96
C SER A 58 4.13 1.80 -15.95
N ASN A 59 4.05 1.18 -17.13
CA ASN A 59 4.90 0.05 -17.53
C ASN A 59 4.50 -0.51 -18.90
N SER A 60 5.11 0.02 -19.97
CA SER A 60 5.59 -0.66 -21.21
C SER A 60 5.66 0.37 -22.35
N PRO A 61 6.60 0.30 -23.31
CA PRO A 61 7.32 -0.89 -23.81
C PRO A 61 8.87 -0.69 -23.77
N GLN A 62 9.77 -1.66 -24.00
CA GLN A 62 10.04 -2.40 -25.23
C GLN A 62 11.05 -3.53 -24.95
N ASN A 63 10.84 -4.69 -25.57
CA ASN A 63 11.79 -5.72 -26.02
C ASN A 63 13.10 -5.97 -25.25
N LEU A 64 13.26 -7.20 -24.76
CA LEU A 64 14.56 -7.87 -24.79
C LEU A 64 14.43 -9.15 -25.63
N ASN A 65 14.53 -8.96 -26.95
CA ASN A 65 15.11 -9.96 -27.84
C ASN A 65 16.51 -9.47 -28.17
N LEU A 66 17.52 -10.04 -27.50
CA LEU A 66 18.75 -10.54 -28.10
C LEU A 66 19.40 -11.51 -27.10
#